data_AF-R9CEK6-F1
#
_entry.id   AF-R9CEK6-F1
#
_cell.length_a   1.000
_cell.length_b   1.000
_cell.length_c   1.000
_cell.angle_alpha   90.00
_cell.angle_beta   90.00
_cell.angle_gamma   90.00
#
_symmetry.space_group_name_H-M   'P 1'
#
loop_
_entity.id
_entity.type
_entity.pdbx_description
1 polymer ?
#
loop_
_entity_poly.entity_id
_entity_poly.type
_entity_poly.pdbx_seq_one_letter_code
_entity_poly.pdbx_strand_id
1 'polypeptide(L)'
;MATAIYRNGSIKEGINISEKSLNVVGYLYNSDNLKKTSDKVFTNIHKDIIIRSKEMIFLKIPVVIDGSKVIVDAVIDKDEFILNYESEILIEFLKEKISLHEKIDKNMLCLFLFQYFSYLYTEELLSIEERVDDLFQEAVYKGNADNKEILEIKKSVSLIKRFTSYYKSMLTYLDDEFSCLDIYNKVLLVLDNTLNLVDNIEASIYSCIDIYNSELSNKMNKTMQLLTVITVSTLPLTIVSGIFGMNFQNMPLLNSSNGFIVSIGITLIIVLLELIYFKRNNYL
;
A
#
# COMPACT_ATOMS: atom_id res chain seq x y z
N MET A 1 -11.73 33.82 2.61
CA MET A 1 -10.41 34.44 2.86
C MET A 1 -9.39 33.62 2.10
N ALA A 2 -8.34 34.24 1.59
CA ALA A 2 -7.31 33.56 0.80
C ALA A 2 -5.91 34.00 1.25
N THR A 3 -4.93 33.16 0.92
CA THR A 3 -3.51 33.43 1.14
C THR A 3 -2.86 33.85 -0.17
N ALA A 4 -2.28 35.05 -0.22
CA ALA A 4 -1.64 35.60 -1.42
C ALA A 4 -0.11 35.52 -1.33
N ILE A 5 0.52 35.14 -2.43
CA ILE A 5 1.97 35.00 -2.59
C ILE A 5 2.46 36.06 -3.57
N TYR A 6 3.37 36.93 -3.13
CA TYR A 6 3.87 38.05 -3.93
C TYR A 6 5.21 37.73 -4.62
N ARG A 7 5.48 38.42 -5.73
CA ARG A 7 6.70 38.23 -6.55
C ARG A 7 8.01 38.47 -5.79
N ASN A 8 7.97 39.27 -4.73
CA ASN A 8 9.08 39.55 -3.82
C ASN A 8 9.26 38.48 -2.72
N GLY A 9 8.49 37.40 -2.77
CA GLY A 9 8.53 36.30 -1.81
C GLY A 9 7.73 36.50 -0.53
N SER A 10 7.04 37.64 -0.35
CA SER A 10 6.18 37.82 0.82
C SER A 10 4.88 37.00 0.70
N ILE A 11 4.38 36.47 1.82
CA ILE A 11 3.11 35.74 1.92
C ILE A 11 2.20 36.47 2.91
N LYS A 12 0.93 36.69 2.54
CA LYS A 12 -0.08 37.29 3.42
C LYS A 12 -1.34 36.43 3.45
N GLU A 13 -1.75 36.10 4.67
CA GLU A 13 -2.94 35.29 4.96
C GLU A 13 -4.15 36.21 5.23
N GLY A 14 -5.37 35.74 5.00
CA GLY A 14 -6.60 36.45 5.39
C GLY A 14 -7.08 37.56 4.44
N ILE A 15 -6.64 37.57 3.18
CA ILE A 15 -6.98 38.64 2.23
C ILE A 15 -8.38 38.44 1.59
N ASN A 16 -9.10 39.54 1.35
CA ASN A 16 -10.32 39.60 0.53
C ASN A 16 -9.97 39.97 -0.92
N ILE A 17 -10.41 39.15 -1.89
CA ILE A 17 -9.94 39.18 -3.29
C ILE A 17 -10.75 40.15 -4.17
N SER A 18 -11.28 41.24 -3.61
CA SER A 18 -12.09 42.19 -4.38
C SER A 18 -11.26 43.07 -5.33
N GLU A 19 -9.94 43.12 -5.18
CA GLU A 19 -9.05 43.89 -6.04
C GLU A 19 -7.82 43.07 -6.42
N LYS A 20 -7.54 42.89 -7.72
CA LYS A 20 -6.28 42.35 -8.22
C LYS A 20 -5.13 43.22 -7.71
N SER A 21 -4.43 42.78 -6.69
CA SER A 21 -3.26 43.50 -6.17
C SER A 21 -2.06 43.33 -7.11
N LEU A 22 -1.44 44.45 -7.52
CA LEU A 22 -0.21 44.42 -8.30
C LEU A 22 0.87 43.57 -7.61
N ASN A 23 1.58 42.74 -8.40
CA ASN A 23 2.70 41.88 -8.00
C ASN A 23 2.37 40.56 -7.27
N VAL A 24 1.11 40.11 -7.25
CA VAL A 24 0.80 38.73 -6.81
C VAL A 24 1.18 37.73 -7.90
N VAL A 25 1.77 36.61 -7.49
CA VAL A 25 2.14 35.49 -8.37
C VAL A 25 1.34 34.22 -8.07
N GLY A 26 0.67 34.15 -6.92
CA GLY A 26 -0.31 33.10 -6.69
C GLY A 26 -1.22 33.29 -5.49
N TYR A 27 -2.30 32.50 -5.47
CA TYR A 27 -3.33 32.51 -4.44
C TYR A 27 -3.66 31.08 -3.99
N LEU A 28 -3.77 30.87 -2.68
CA LEU A 28 -4.24 29.63 -2.06
C LEU A 28 -5.63 29.85 -1.46
N TYR A 29 -6.52 28.87 -1.63
CA TYR A 29 -7.90 28.91 -1.17
C TYR A 29 -8.26 27.63 -0.43
N ASN A 30 -9.01 27.80 0.66
CA ASN A 30 -9.76 26.72 1.30
C ASN A 30 -11.27 26.94 1.12
N SER A 31 -11.83 26.53 -0.01
CA SER A 31 -13.30 26.55 -0.18
C SER A 31 -13.81 25.49 -1.14
N ASP A 32 -14.99 24.93 -0.84
CA ASP A 32 -15.79 24.11 -1.77
C ASP A 32 -16.28 24.89 -3.03
N ASN A 33 -15.89 26.15 -3.17
CA ASN A 33 -16.45 27.11 -4.14
C ASN A 33 -15.57 27.31 -5.39
N LEU A 34 -15.13 26.22 -6.01
CA LEU A 34 -14.91 26.20 -7.46
C LEU A 34 -16.22 25.98 -8.25
N LYS A 35 -17.37 26.05 -7.59
CA LYS A 35 -18.69 26.16 -8.23
C LYS A 35 -18.92 27.57 -8.77
N LYS A 36 -18.24 27.95 -9.86
CA LYS A 36 -18.76 28.89 -10.87
C LYS A 36 -17.86 29.12 -12.09
N THR A 37 -17.10 28.13 -12.57
CA THR A 37 -16.44 28.29 -13.89
C THR A 37 -16.21 27.00 -14.68
N SER A 38 -17.12 26.03 -14.65
CA SER A 38 -17.66 25.39 -15.86
C SER A 38 -18.55 24.20 -15.54
N ASP A 39 -19.86 24.38 -15.70
CA ASP A 39 -20.74 23.28 -16.08
C ASP A 39 -20.50 22.94 -17.55
N LYS A 40 -19.63 21.96 -17.83
CA LYS A 40 -19.81 21.05 -18.96
C LYS A 40 -19.29 19.67 -18.57
N VAL A 41 -20.23 18.73 -18.54
CA VAL A 41 -20.03 17.29 -18.40
C VAL A 41 -18.96 16.83 -19.38
N PHE A 42 -18.00 16.06 -18.89
CA PHE A 42 -16.92 15.55 -19.70
C PHE A 42 -16.62 14.10 -19.33
N THR A 43 -17.22 13.18 -20.08
CA THR A 43 -16.78 11.80 -20.22
C THR A 43 -15.50 11.72 -21.07
N ASN A 44 -14.72 10.66 -20.85
CA ASN A 44 -13.53 10.15 -21.59
C ASN A 44 -12.12 10.56 -21.10
N ILE A 45 -11.56 9.67 -20.25
CA ILE A 45 -10.25 8.97 -20.26
C ILE A 45 -8.91 9.76 -20.27
N HIS A 46 -8.86 11.09 -20.43
CA HIS A 46 -7.58 11.86 -20.36
C HIS A 46 -7.63 13.20 -19.56
N LYS A 47 -8.66 13.45 -18.75
CA LYS A 47 -9.02 14.81 -18.29
C LYS A 47 -8.54 15.22 -16.89
N ASP A 48 -7.26 15.00 -16.58
CA ASP A 48 -6.66 15.61 -15.39
C ASP A 48 -5.96 16.95 -15.70
N ILE A 49 -5.59 17.18 -16.96
CA ILE A 49 -5.10 18.48 -17.46
C ILE A 49 -6.08 18.98 -18.52
N ILE A 50 -6.57 20.21 -18.37
CA ILE A 50 -7.48 20.85 -19.32
C ILE A 50 -6.85 22.17 -19.75
N ILE A 51 -6.41 22.25 -21.01
CA ILE A 51 -5.97 23.50 -21.62
C ILE A 51 -7.20 24.20 -22.23
N ARG A 52 -7.51 25.42 -21.77
CA ARG A 52 -8.58 26.24 -22.34
C ARG A 52 -8.06 27.21 -23.41
N SER A 53 -6.85 27.70 -23.24
CA SER A 53 -6.10 28.54 -24.19
C SER A 53 -4.61 28.35 -23.94
N LYS A 54 -3.74 28.86 -24.84
CA LYS A 54 -2.28 28.88 -24.62
C LYS A 54 -1.86 29.55 -23.31
N GLU A 55 -2.73 30.36 -22.71
CA GLU A 55 -2.41 31.17 -21.52
C GLU A 55 -3.12 30.67 -20.25
N MET A 56 -4.01 29.67 -20.36
CA MET A 56 -4.80 29.18 -19.23
C MET A 56 -4.86 27.64 -19.19
N ILE A 57 -4.21 27.08 -18.17
CA ILE A 57 -4.12 25.65 -17.90
C ILE A 57 -4.85 25.34 -16.60
N PHE A 58 -5.76 24.37 -16.63
CA PHE A 58 -6.45 23.85 -15.46
C PHE A 58 -5.92 22.46 -15.12
N LEU A 59 -5.55 22.23 -13.86
CA LEU A 59 -5.01 20.99 -13.35
C LEU A 59 -5.95 20.42 -12.29
N LYS A 60 -6.29 19.14 -12.44
CA LYS A 60 -6.95 18.32 -11.43
C LYS A 60 -5.93 17.34 -10.88
N ILE A 61 -5.38 17.64 -9.72
CA ILE A 61 -4.29 16.89 -9.14
C ILE A 61 -4.87 15.95 -8.09
N PRO A 62 -4.92 14.63 -8.33
CA PRO A 62 -5.33 13.68 -7.31
C PRO A 62 -4.22 13.53 -6.27
N VAL A 63 -4.55 13.62 -4.99
CA VAL A 63 -3.62 13.50 -3.86
C VAL A 63 -4.20 12.52 -2.84
N VAL A 64 -3.35 11.72 -2.19
CA VAL A 64 -3.75 10.96 -0.98
C VAL A 64 -3.47 11.83 0.23
N ILE A 65 -4.49 12.09 1.04
CA ILE A 65 -4.39 12.81 2.32
C ILE A 65 -5.12 11.95 3.35
N ASP A 66 -4.44 11.58 4.43
CA ASP A 66 -4.97 10.73 5.50
C ASP A 66 -5.63 9.43 4.97
N GLY A 67 -4.97 8.78 4.00
CA GLY A 67 -5.44 7.54 3.37
C GLY A 67 -6.65 7.72 2.42
N SER A 68 -7.12 8.95 2.21
CA SER A 68 -8.26 9.27 1.35
C SER A 68 -7.83 10.02 0.08
N LYS A 69 -8.44 9.66 -1.06
CA LYS A 69 -8.22 10.39 -2.32
C LYS A 69 -8.95 11.73 -2.26
N VAL A 70 -8.19 12.81 -2.38
CA VAL A 70 -8.68 14.18 -2.56
C VAL A 70 -8.27 14.68 -3.95
N ILE A 71 -9.08 15.54 -4.57
CA ILE A 71 -8.71 16.20 -5.83
C ILE A 71 -8.45 17.67 -5.51
N VAL A 72 -7.23 18.11 -5.81
CA VAL A 72 -6.81 19.50 -5.69
C VAL A 72 -6.89 20.14 -7.07
N ASP A 73 -7.68 21.21 -7.18
CA ASP A 73 -7.80 21.97 -8.42
C ASP A 73 -6.77 23.11 -8.42
N ALA A 74 -6.01 23.26 -9.52
CA ALA A 74 -5.09 24.36 -9.71
C ALA A 74 -5.27 25.01 -11.09
N VAL A 75 -4.97 26.30 -11.21
CA VAL A 75 -5.05 27.06 -12.44
C VAL A 75 -3.75 27.83 -12.64
N ILE A 76 -3.14 27.66 -13.81
CA ILE A 76 -2.02 28.47 -14.26
C ILE A 76 -2.55 29.43 -15.32
N ASP A 77 -2.67 30.71 -14.98
CA ASP A 77 -3.03 31.78 -15.92
C ASP A 77 -1.75 32.51 -16.40
N LYS A 78 -1.87 33.52 -17.27
CA LYS A 78 -0.75 34.30 -17.80
C LYS A 78 0.14 34.91 -16.71
N ASP A 79 -0.45 35.40 -15.63
CA ASP A 79 0.25 36.16 -14.60
C ASP A 79 0.34 35.44 -13.24
N GLU A 80 -0.57 34.50 -12.96
CA GLU A 80 -0.81 34.00 -11.60
C GLU A 80 -1.02 32.47 -11.56
N PHE A 81 -0.66 31.87 -10.42
CA PHE A 81 -0.97 30.50 -10.05
C PHE A 81 -2.08 30.46 -8.97
N ILE A 82 -3.19 29.80 -9.23
CA ILE A 82 -4.32 29.70 -8.31
C ILE A 82 -4.45 28.26 -7.85
N LEU A 83 -4.47 28.02 -6.54
CA LEU A 83 -4.61 26.69 -5.94
C LEU A 83 -5.83 26.63 -5.02
N ASN A 84 -6.75 25.72 -5.28
CA ASN A 84 -7.86 25.42 -4.37
C ASN A 84 -7.46 24.31 -3.38
N TYR A 85 -6.45 24.60 -2.58
CA TYR A 85 -6.00 23.78 -1.47
C TYR A 85 -5.12 24.65 -0.57
N GLU A 86 -5.36 24.57 0.74
CA GLU A 86 -4.64 25.36 1.74
C GLU A 86 -4.55 24.55 3.03
N SER A 87 -3.33 24.40 3.53
CA SER A 87 -3.01 23.78 4.82
C SER A 87 -1.85 24.53 5.46
N GLU A 88 -1.75 24.48 6.79
CA GLU A 88 -0.63 25.10 7.53
C GLU A 88 0.72 24.54 7.06
N ILE A 89 0.81 23.22 6.89
CA ILE A 89 2.02 22.52 6.43
C ILE A 89 2.42 22.98 5.02
N LEU A 90 1.45 23.18 4.11
CA LEU A 90 1.74 23.70 2.77
C LEU A 90 2.28 25.13 2.84
N ILE A 91 1.67 25.98 3.67
CA ILE A 91 2.10 27.37 3.81
C ILE A 91 3.53 27.43 4.37
N GLU A 92 3.84 26.63 5.40
CA GLU A 92 5.19 26.53 5.97
C GLU A 92 6.20 26.03 4.94
N PHE A 93 5.87 24.98 4.20
CA PHE A 93 6.70 24.45 3.12
C PHE A 93 6.97 25.52 2.05
N LEU A 94 5.94 26.25 1.62
CA LEU A 94 6.09 27.32 0.64
C LEU A 94 6.93 28.48 1.19
N LYS A 95 6.75 28.89 2.46
CA LYS A 95 7.59 29.92 3.12
C LYS A 95 9.07 29.52 3.06
N GLU A 96 9.39 28.27 3.40
CA GLU A 96 10.75 27.74 3.33
C GLU A 96 11.30 27.80 1.90
N LYS A 97 10.58 27.23 0.91
CA LYS A 97 11.06 27.20 -0.48
C LYS A 97 11.21 28.59 -1.09
N ILE A 98 10.24 29.46 -0.85
CA ILE A 98 10.26 30.84 -1.37
C ILE A 98 11.45 31.62 -0.80
N SER A 99 11.81 31.41 0.47
CA SER A 99 12.95 32.08 1.10
C SER A 99 14.31 31.79 0.44
N LEU A 100 14.40 30.69 -0.31
CA LEU A 100 15.62 30.25 -1.00
C LEU A 100 15.80 30.89 -2.39
N HIS A 101 14.84 31.69 -2.86
CA HIS A 101 14.85 32.25 -4.20
C HIS A 101 14.58 33.77 -4.18
N GLU A 102 15.37 34.53 -4.92
CA GLU A 102 15.24 36.00 -4.98
C GLU A 102 13.96 36.48 -5.68
N LYS A 103 13.46 35.71 -6.64
CA LYS A 103 12.24 36.00 -7.41
C LYS A 103 11.44 34.73 -7.58
N ILE A 104 10.13 34.86 -7.38
CA ILE A 104 9.17 33.77 -7.56
C ILE A 104 8.32 34.05 -8.80
N ASP A 105 8.03 33.00 -9.56
CA ASP A 105 7.04 33.02 -10.63
C ASP A 105 5.98 31.93 -10.41
N LYS A 106 4.90 32.00 -11.19
CA LYS A 106 3.76 31.08 -11.15
C LYS A 106 4.15 29.62 -11.44
N ASN A 107 5.18 29.40 -12.25
CA ASN A 107 5.63 28.08 -12.68
C ASN A 107 6.41 27.41 -11.55
N MET A 108 7.25 28.16 -10.84
CA MET A 108 7.93 27.71 -9.62
C MET A 108 6.93 27.29 -8.55
N LEU A 109 5.84 28.04 -8.37
CA LEU A 109 4.79 27.66 -7.41
C LEU A 109 4.12 26.34 -7.77
N CYS A 110 3.85 26.10 -9.06
CA CYS A 110 3.35 24.81 -9.53
C CYS A 110 4.34 23.67 -9.24
N LEU A 111 5.64 23.87 -9.51
CA LEU A 111 6.69 22.90 -9.23
C LEU A 111 6.84 22.61 -7.72
N PHE A 112 6.79 23.64 -6.88
CA PHE A 112 6.82 23.48 -5.42
C PHE A 112 5.61 22.72 -4.90
N LEU A 113 4.44 22.85 -5.53
CA LEU A 113 3.27 22.06 -5.16
C LEU A 113 3.49 20.55 -5.39
N PHE A 114 4.04 20.16 -6.54
CA PHE A 114 4.38 18.75 -6.79
C PHE A 114 5.48 18.25 -5.85
N GLN A 115 6.45 19.10 -5.53
CA GLN A 115 7.48 18.78 -4.53
C GLN A 115 6.87 18.56 -3.14
N TYR A 116 5.88 19.38 -2.75
CA TYR A 116 5.15 19.25 -1.50
C TYR A 116 4.37 17.92 -1.43
N PHE A 117 3.64 17.56 -2.49
CA PHE A 117 2.93 16.27 -2.51
C PHE A 117 3.88 15.08 -2.45
N SER A 118 5.04 15.17 -3.12
CA SER A 118 6.06 14.13 -3.01
C SER A 118 6.65 14.02 -1.61
N TYR A 119 6.81 15.14 -0.91
CA TYR A 119 7.23 15.18 0.50
C TYR A 119 6.22 14.47 1.41
N LEU A 120 4.92 14.79 1.28
CA LEU A 120 3.86 14.10 2.03
C LEU A 120 3.88 12.58 1.81
N TYR A 121 4.01 12.15 0.57
CA TYR A 121 4.09 10.73 0.24
C TYR A 121 5.34 10.06 0.80
N THR A 122 6.48 10.74 0.81
CA THR A 122 7.70 10.17 1.37
C THR A 122 7.53 9.89 2.86
N GLU A 123 6.97 10.83 3.63
CA GLU A 123 6.69 10.64 5.05
C GLU A 123 5.69 9.50 5.29
N GLU A 124 4.60 9.45 4.51
CA GLU A 124 3.61 8.36 4.62
C GLU A 124 4.24 7.00 4.28
N LEU A 125 5.05 6.92 3.22
CA LEU A 125 5.74 5.69 2.82
C LEU A 125 6.72 5.20 3.87
N LEU A 126 7.49 6.10 4.52
CA LEU A 126 8.39 5.72 5.61
C LEU A 126 7.62 5.11 6.80
N SER A 127 6.46 5.69 7.15
CA SER A 127 5.60 5.10 8.20
C SER A 127 5.02 3.74 7.81
N ILE A 128 4.73 3.55 6.52
CA ILE A 128 4.26 2.27 5.99
C ILE A 128 5.39 1.23 6.01
N GLU A 129 6.62 1.61 5.67
CA GLU A 129 7.79 0.73 5.67
C GLU A 129 8.02 0.10 7.05
N GLU A 130 8.04 0.93 8.10
CA GLU A 130 8.17 0.46 9.50
C GLU A 130 7.05 -0.53 9.86
N ARG A 131 5.82 -0.26 9.44
CA ARG A 131 4.67 -1.12 9.70
C ARG A 131 4.70 -2.43 8.92
N VAL A 132 5.26 -2.43 7.71
CA VAL A 132 5.49 -3.65 6.92
C VAL A 132 6.56 -4.52 7.59
N ASP A 133 7.61 -3.91 8.15
CA ASP A 133 8.64 -4.63 8.89
C ASP A 133 8.07 -5.30 10.15
N ASP A 134 7.19 -4.62 10.88
CA ASP A 134 6.48 -5.21 12.02
C ASP A 134 5.64 -6.42 11.60
N LEU A 135 4.83 -6.28 10.54
CA LEU A 135 4.02 -7.39 10.00
C LEU A 135 4.88 -8.57 9.56
N PHE A 136 6.03 -8.29 8.96
CA PHE A 136 6.99 -9.31 8.58
C PHE A 136 7.50 -10.08 9.80
N GLN A 137 7.88 -9.37 10.87
CA GLN A 137 8.29 -10.01 12.12
C GLN A 137 7.16 -10.85 12.72
N GLU A 138 5.93 -10.34 12.75
CA GLU A 138 4.78 -11.10 13.26
C GLU A 138 4.52 -12.38 12.46
N ALA A 139 4.60 -12.31 11.13
CA ALA A 139 4.45 -13.46 10.25
C ALA A 139 5.51 -14.53 10.54
N VAL A 140 6.77 -14.13 10.73
CA VAL A 140 7.88 -15.05 11.03
C VAL A 140 7.80 -15.64 12.43
N TYR A 141 7.54 -14.83 13.46
CA TYR A 141 7.60 -15.29 14.86
C TYR A 141 6.32 -15.95 15.35
N LYS A 142 5.16 -15.40 14.97
CA LYS A 142 3.85 -15.85 15.46
C LYS A 142 3.14 -16.75 14.45
N GLY A 143 3.58 -16.78 13.19
CA GLY A 143 2.88 -17.48 12.11
C GLY A 143 1.47 -16.93 11.89
N ASN A 144 1.22 -15.66 12.25
CA ASN A 144 -0.06 -14.99 12.10
C ASN A 144 0.17 -13.72 11.28
N ALA A 145 -0.59 -13.53 10.21
CA ALA A 145 -0.56 -12.30 9.44
C ALA A 145 -1.97 -11.71 9.38
N ASP A 146 -2.08 -10.42 9.71
CA ASP A 146 -3.31 -9.68 9.46
C ASP A 146 -3.42 -9.38 7.95
N ASN A 147 -4.07 -10.28 7.23
CA ASN A 147 -4.32 -10.15 5.79
C ASN A 147 -5.07 -8.86 5.43
N LYS A 148 -5.89 -8.34 6.34
CA LYS A 148 -6.63 -7.11 6.11
C LYS A 148 -5.68 -5.93 6.11
N GLU A 149 -4.77 -5.89 7.07
CA GLU A 149 -3.78 -4.84 7.21
C GLU A 149 -2.79 -4.82 6.04
N ILE A 150 -2.26 -5.99 5.64
CA ILE A 150 -1.40 -6.11 4.44
C ILE A 150 -2.12 -5.59 3.19
N LEU A 151 -3.41 -5.91 3.03
CA LEU A 151 -4.21 -5.44 1.90
C LEU A 151 -4.45 -3.92 1.93
N GLU A 152 -4.68 -3.34 3.11
CA GLU A 152 -4.85 -1.90 3.29
C GLU A 152 -3.57 -1.15 2.95
N ILE A 153 -2.42 -1.59 3.48
CA ILE A 153 -1.10 -1.05 3.14
C ILE A 153 -0.84 -1.13 1.64
N LYS A 154 -1.03 -2.31 1.04
CA LYS A 154 -0.82 -2.50 -0.41
C LYS A 154 -1.66 -1.52 -1.24
N LYS A 155 -2.92 -1.29 -0.84
CA LYS A 155 -3.78 -0.32 -1.53
C LYS A 155 -3.22 1.10 -1.41
N SER A 156 -2.82 1.54 -0.22
CA SER A 156 -2.24 2.88 -0.01
C SER A 156 -0.98 3.09 -0.85
N VAL A 157 -0.03 2.16 -0.81
CA VAL A 157 1.21 2.21 -1.60
C VAL A 157 0.90 2.29 -3.10
N SER A 158 -0.07 1.49 -3.58
CA SER A 158 -0.48 1.50 -4.99
C SER A 158 -1.15 2.83 -5.41
N LEU A 159 -1.91 3.46 -4.51
CA LEU A 159 -2.48 4.79 -4.75
C LEU A 159 -1.37 5.84 -4.90
N ILE A 160 -0.40 5.84 -3.99
CA ILE A 160 0.77 6.73 -4.02
C ILE A 160 1.55 6.53 -5.32
N LYS A 161 1.90 5.28 -5.67
CA LYS A 161 2.59 4.92 -6.93
C LYS A 161 1.92 5.55 -8.14
N ARG A 162 0.59 5.36 -8.22
CA ARG A 162 -0.22 5.81 -9.35
C ARG A 162 -0.25 7.33 -9.45
N PHE A 163 -0.44 8.03 -8.34
CA PHE A 163 -0.50 9.50 -8.34
C PHE A 163 0.87 10.14 -8.56
N THR A 164 1.94 9.62 -7.97
CA THR A 164 3.31 10.06 -8.28
C THR A 164 3.64 9.87 -9.77
N SER A 165 3.22 8.75 -10.37
CA SER A 165 3.36 8.52 -11.82
C SER A 165 2.54 9.52 -12.65
N TYR A 166 1.34 9.89 -12.18
CA TYR A 166 0.54 10.94 -12.80
C TYR A 166 1.21 12.30 -12.70
N TYR A 167 1.84 12.64 -11.56
CA TYR A 167 2.57 13.90 -11.40
C TYR A 167 3.71 13.99 -12.40
N LYS A 168 4.49 12.93 -12.58
CA LYS A 168 5.53 12.89 -13.62
C LYS A 168 4.94 13.14 -15.01
N SER A 169 3.85 12.46 -15.34
CA SER A 169 3.19 12.61 -16.64
C SER A 169 2.65 14.04 -16.86
N MET A 170 2.10 14.66 -15.81
CA MET A 170 1.66 16.06 -15.84
C MET A 170 2.83 17.01 -16.04
N LEU A 171 3.92 16.83 -15.31
CA LEU A 171 5.11 17.66 -15.42
C LEU A 171 5.77 17.53 -16.80
N THR A 172 5.90 16.31 -17.33
CA THR A 172 6.40 16.09 -18.70
C THR A 172 5.50 16.74 -19.76
N TYR A 173 4.19 16.79 -19.54
CA TYR A 173 3.28 17.49 -20.45
C TYR A 173 3.43 19.02 -20.37
N LEU A 174 3.73 19.55 -19.19
CA LEU A 174 3.93 20.97 -18.95
C LEU A 174 5.37 21.45 -19.21
N ASP A 175 6.27 20.54 -19.63
CA ASP A 175 7.70 20.81 -19.83
C ASP A 175 7.94 22.02 -20.74
N ASP A 176 7.22 22.10 -21.86
CA ASP A 176 7.31 23.20 -22.82
C ASP A 176 6.91 24.58 -22.23
N GLU A 177 6.16 24.61 -21.13
CA GLU A 177 5.69 25.83 -20.45
C GLU A 177 6.63 26.26 -19.31
N PHE A 178 7.57 25.41 -18.90
CA PHE A 178 8.48 25.68 -17.79
C PHE A 178 9.81 26.29 -18.26
N SER A 179 10.03 27.55 -17.91
CA SER A 179 11.30 28.25 -18.13
C SER A 179 12.41 27.90 -17.11
N CYS A 180 12.05 27.22 -16.02
CA CYS A 180 12.94 26.93 -14.89
C CYS A 180 13.38 25.45 -14.88
N LEU A 181 14.34 25.12 -15.75
CA LEU A 181 14.80 23.75 -15.93
C LEU A 181 15.44 23.13 -14.68
N ASP A 182 16.15 23.91 -13.86
CA ASP A 182 16.83 23.39 -12.67
C ASP A 182 15.85 22.88 -11.60
N ILE A 183 14.80 23.66 -11.31
CA ILE A 183 13.77 23.25 -10.34
C ILE A 183 12.97 22.10 -10.91
N TYR A 184 12.61 22.15 -12.20
CA TYR A 184 11.91 21.06 -12.87
C TYR A 184 12.65 19.73 -12.75
N ASN A 185 13.95 19.70 -13.09
CA ASN A 185 14.78 18.50 -12.96
C ASN A 185 14.87 18.00 -11.51
N LYS A 186 14.97 18.91 -10.54
CA LYS A 186 14.97 18.55 -9.12
C LYS A 186 13.64 17.92 -8.69
N VAL A 187 12.51 18.44 -9.15
CA VAL A 187 11.18 17.87 -8.85
C VAL A 187 11.05 16.49 -9.47
N LEU A 188 11.45 16.29 -10.73
CA LEU A 188 11.45 14.97 -11.36
C LEU A 188 12.30 13.96 -10.57
N LEU A 189 13.49 14.35 -10.12
CA LEU A 189 14.34 13.50 -9.29
C LEU A 189 13.67 13.11 -7.96
N VAL A 190 12.99 14.04 -7.30
CA VAL A 190 12.27 13.77 -6.04
C VAL A 190 11.10 12.80 -6.27
N LEU A 191 10.36 12.97 -7.37
CA LEU A 191 9.30 12.03 -7.75
C LEU A 191 9.87 10.63 -8.08
N ASP A 192 11.01 10.55 -8.76
CA ASP A 192 11.71 9.29 -9.03
C ASP A 192 12.16 8.60 -7.75
N ASN A 193 12.73 9.34 -6.81
CA ASN A 193 13.10 8.78 -5.50
C ASN A 193 11.87 8.24 -4.75
N THR A 194 10.74 8.94 -4.84
CA THR A 194 9.48 8.48 -4.23
C THR A 194 8.98 7.20 -4.88
N LEU A 195 9.07 7.08 -6.22
CA LEU A 195 8.72 5.84 -6.93
C LEU A 195 9.66 4.68 -6.58
N ASN A 196 10.95 4.93 -6.42
CA ASN A 196 11.91 3.91 -5.98
C ASN A 196 11.57 3.42 -4.56
N LEU A 197 11.20 4.32 -3.65
CA LEU A 197 10.78 3.96 -2.30
C LEU A 197 9.50 3.10 -2.32
N VAL A 198 8.52 3.48 -3.15
CA VAL A 198 7.32 2.67 -3.40
C VAL A 198 7.68 1.26 -3.88
N ASP A 199 8.57 1.13 -4.85
CA ASP A 199 8.96 -0.17 -5.41
C ASP A 199 9.65 -1.06 -4.35
N ASN A 200 10.49 -0.47 -3.50
CA ASN A 200 11.11 -1.17 -2.36
C ASN A 200 10.05 -1.68 -1.37
N ILE A 201 9.10 -0.82 -0.99
CA ILE A 201 8.02 -1.19 -0.06
C ILE A 201 7.10 -2.25 -0.68
N GLU A 202 6.76 -2.16 -1.97
CA GLU A 202 6.00 -3.20 -2.67
C GLU A 202 6.73 -4.55 -2.61
N ALA A 203 8.06 -4.58 -2.82
CA ALA A 203 8.86 -5.79 -2.70
C ALA A 203 8.85 -6.38 -1.28
N SER A 204 8.94 -5.54 -0.25
CA SER A 204 8.83 -5.97 1.16
C SER A 204 7.43 -6.54 1.46
N ILE A 205 6.37 -5.91 0.96
CA ILE A 205 4.98 -6.41 1.09
C ILE A 205 4.85 -7.79 0.45
N TYR A 206 5.36 -8.00 -0.77
CA TYR A 206 5.31 -9.30 -1.43
C TYR A 206 6.11 -10.37 -0.66
N SER A 207 7.27 -10.00 -0.13
CA SER A 207 8.08 -10.90 0.72
C SER A 207 7.31 -11.33 1.98
N CYS A 208 6.57 -10.40 2.62
CA CYS A 208 5.71 -10.72 3.75
C CYS A 208 4.58 -11.70 3.36
N ILE A 209 3.95 -11.51 2.19
CA ILE A 209 2.90 -12.40 1.68
C ILE A 209 3.46 -13.81 1.42
N ASP A 210 4.66 -13.92 0.85
CA ASP A 210 5.28 -15.20 0.54
C ASP A 210 5.66 -16.00 1.80
N ILE A 211 6.17 -15.33 2.84
CA ILE A 211 6.43 -15.95 4.14
C ILE A 211 5.13 -16.43 4.77
N TYR A 212 4.09 -15.61 4.74
CA TYR A 212 2.78 -16.00 5.25
C TYR A 212 2.24 -17.25 4.54
N ASN A 213 2.30 -17.30 3.20
CA ASN A 213 1.89 -18.47 2.43
C ASN A 213 2.72 -19.72 2.76
N SER A 214 4.02 -19.54 3.02
CA SER A 214 4.91 -20.60 3.48
C SER A 214 4.51 -21.13 4.86
N GLU A 215 4.19 -20.25 5.80
CA GLU A 215 3.71 -20.63 7.13
C GLU A 215 2.34 -21.31 7.11
N LEU A 216 1.41 -20.86 6.26
CA LEU A 216 0.15 -21.56 6.02
C LEU A 216 0.39 -22.98 5.48
N SER A 217 1.30 -23.12 4.52
CA SER A 217 1.67 -24.42 3.96
C SER A 217 2.32 -25.32 5.02
N ASN A 218 3.17 -24.77 5.89
CA ASN A 218 3.75 -25.49 7.03
C ASN A 218 2.68 -25.98 8.01
N LYS A 219 1.69 -25.15 8.34
CA LYS A 219 0.55 -25.54 9.19
C LYS A 219 -0.29 -26.64 8.53
N MET A 220 -0.54 -26.53 7.23
CA MET A 220 -1.26 -27.56 6.48
C MET A 220 -0.49 -28.88 6.50
N ASN A 221 0.83 -28.85 6.26
CA ASN A 221 1.69 -30.03 6.30
C ASN A 221 1.66 -30.70 7.68
N LYS A 222 1.78 -29.92 8.76
CA LYS A 222 1.68 -30.43 10.14
C LYS A 222 0.31 -31.05 10.43
N THR A 223 -0.77 -30.42 9.96
CA THR A 223 -2.14 -30.95 10.13
C THR A 223 -2.32 -32.27 9.37
N MET A 224 -1.83 -32.35 8.14
CA MET A 224 -1.85 -33.58 7.33
C MET A 224 -1.01 -34.69 7.95
N GLN A 225 0.17 -34.36 8.50
CA GLN A 225 0.99 -35.31 9.24
C GLN A 225 0.25 -35.85 10.46
N LEU A 226 -0.39 -34.98 11.25
CA LEU A 226 -1.18 -35.42 12.41
C LEU A 226 -2.33 -36.35 12.02
N LEU A 227 -3.12 -35.98 11.00
CA LEU A 227 -4.19 -36.84 10.47
C LEU A 227 -3.65 -38.18 9.97
N THR A 228 -2.48 -38.19 9.34
CA THR A 228 -1.81 -39.40 8.86
C THR A 228 -1.38 -40.29 10.03
N VAL A 229 -0.77 -39.72 11.07
CA VAL A 229 -0.37 -40.47 12.27
C VAL A 229 -1.58 -41.10 12.93
N ILE A 230 -2.68 -40.36 13.09
CA ILE A 230 -3.94 -40.89 13.64
C ILE A 230 -4.48 -42.03 12.77
N THR A 231 -4.53 -41.83 11.45
CA THR A 231 -5.08 -42.80 10.50
C THR A 231 -4.27 -44.09 10.47
N VAL A 232 -2.94 -43.98 10.30
CA VAL A 232 -2.04 -45.14 10.24
C VAL A 232 -2.05 -45.90 11.56
N SER A 233 -2.00 -45.20 12.71
CA SER A 233 -2.06 -45.85 14.02
C SER A 233 -3.39 -46.59 14.28
N THR A 234 -4.48 -46.18 13.61
CA THR A 234 -5.80 -46.82 13.73
C THR A 234 -5.98 -47.99 12.75
N LEU A 235 -5.14 -48.08 11.71
CA LEU A 235 -5.28 -49.07 10.65
C LEU A 235 -5.08 -50.51 11.15
N PRO A 236 -4.04 -50.86 11.95
CA PRO A 236 -3.88 -52.21 12.50
C PRO A 236 -5.08 -52.66 13.34
N LEU A 237 -5.61 -51.76 14.18
CA LEU A 237 -6.78 -52.03 15.00
C LEU A 237 -8.03 -52.30 14.14
N THR A 238 -8.21 -51.54 13.06
CA THR A 238 -9.33 -51.71 12.12
C THR A 238 -9.22 -53.01 11.34
N ILE A 239 -8.01 -53.37 10.88
CA ILE A 239 -7.76 -54.62 10.16
C ILE A 239 -8.03 -55.82 11.08
N VAL A 240 -7.47 -55.82 12.29
CA VAL A 240 -7.64 -56.93 13.23
C VAL A 240 -9.10 -57.11 13.63
N SER A 241 -9.78 -56.03 14.03
CA SER A 241 -11.22 -56.09 14.34
C SER A 241 -12.07 -56.52 13.13
N GLY A 242 -11.73 -56.07 11.93
CA GLY A 242 -12.38 -56.47 10.69
C GLY A 242 -12.24 -57.97 10.39
N ILE A 243 -11.02 -58.52 10.48
CA ILE A 243 -10.75 -59.94 10.24
C ILE A 243 -11.50 -60.81 11.27
N PHE A 244 -11.43 -60.47 12.56
CA PHE A 244 -12.15 -61.22 13.60
C PHE A 244 -13.67 -60.99 13.59
N GLY A 245 -14.15 -59.96 12.89
CA GLY A 245 -15.58 -59.73 12.60
C GLY A 245 -16.12 -60.55 11.43
N MET A 246 -15.28 -61.31 10.72
CA MET A 246 -15.72 -62.17 9.61
C MET A 246 -16.32 -63.49 10.12
N ASN A 247 -17.40 -63.94 9.50
CA ASN A 247 -18.13 -65.17 9.88
C ASN A 247 -17.48 -66.47 9.35
N PHE A 248 -16.18 -66.65 9.55
CA PHE A 248 -15.48 -67.90 9.16
C PHE A 248 -15.46 -68.92 10.31
N GLN A 249 -15.73 -70.20 9.99
CA GLN A 249 -15.76 -71.27 11.00
C GLN A 249 -14.37 -71.79 11.42
N ASN A 250 -13.41 -71.87 10.49
CA ASN A 250 -12.06 -72.36 10.77
C ASN A 250 -11.05 -71.21 10.74
N MET A 251 -11.03 -70.41 11.81
CA MET A 251 -10.05 -69.34 11.98
C MET A 251 -9.07 -69.66 13.11
N PRO A 252 -7.75 -69.53 12.91
CA PRO A 252 -6.78 -69.69 13.98
C PRO A 252 -7.04 -68.67 15.09
N LEU A 253 -6.78 -69.06 16.35
CA LEU A 253 -7.09 -68.31 17.59
C LEU A 253 -8.57 -68.13 17.97
N LEU A 254 -9.55 -68.46 17.12
CA LEU A 254 -10.98 -68.27 17.41
C LEU A 254 -11.49 -69.11 18.59
N ASN A 255 -11.11 -70.38 18.66
CA ASN A 255 -11.53 -71.33 19.70
C ASN A 255 -10.55 -71.41 20.89
N SER A 256 -9.54 -70.54 20.93
CA SER A 256 -8.52 -70.52 21.98
C SER A 256 -8.98 -69.67 23.16
N SER A 257 -8.80 -70.17 24.39
CA SER A 257 -9.13 -69.42 25.62
C SER A 257 -8.37 -68.09 25.73
N ASN A 258 -7.17 -67.99 25.14
CA ASN A 258 -6.32 -66.81 25.19
C ASN A 258 -6.32 -66.02 23.85
N GLY A 259 -7.11 -66.42 22.85
CA GLY A 259 -7.08 -65.84 21.51
C GLY A 259 -7.31 -64.33 21.46
N PHE A 260 -8.26 -63.85 22.26
CA PHE A 260 -8.57 -62.42 22.42
C PHE A 260 -7.39 -61.61 22.97
N ILE A 261 -6.77 -62.11 24.05
CA ILE A 261 -5.64 -61.44 24.72
C ILE A 261 -4.42 -61.39 23.78
N VAL A 262 -4.13 -62.49 23.08
CA VAL A 262 -3.02 -62.56 22.13
C VAL A 262 -3.23 -61.61 20.94
N SER A 263 -4.45 -61.54 20.40
CA SER A 263 -4.80 -60.63 19.30
C SER A 263 -4.61 -59.16 19.69
N ILE A 264 -5.10 -58.75 20.86
CA ILE A 264 -4.90 -57.39 21.38
C ILE A 264 -3.43 -57.10 21.65
N GLY A 265 -2.69 -58.06 22.23
CA GLY A 265 -1.26 -57.90 22.51
C GLY A 265 -0.45 -57.65 21.24
N ILE A 266 -0.69 -58.44 20.18
CA ILE A 266 -0.03 -58.25 18.87
C ILE A 266 -0.38 -56.88 18.28
N THR A 267 -1.66 -56.50 18.32
CA THR A 267 -2.12 -55.21 17.79
C THR A 267 -1.48 -54.04 18.53
N LEU A 268 -1.42 -54.09 19.86
CA LEU A 268 -0.76 -53.07 20.69
C LEU A 268 0.74 -52.97 20.40
N ILE A 269 1.43 -54.10 20.19
CA ILE A 269 2.86 -54.10 19.82
C ILE A 269 3.06 -53.40 18.46
N ILE A 270 2.21 -53.68 17.47
CA ILE A 270 2.29 -53.03 16.14
C ILE A 270 2.10 -51.52 16.27
N VAL A 271 1.04 -51.07 16.97
CA VAL A 271 0.78 -49.64 17.18
C VAL A 271 1.93 -48.97 17.94
N LEU A 272 2.50 -49.63 18.96
CA LEU A 272 3.67 -49.12 19.68
C LEU A 272 4.88 -48.95 18.76
N LEU A 273 5.15 -49.92 17.88
CA LEU A 273 6.24 -49.85 16.91
C LEU A 273 6.03 -48.69 15.92
N GLU A 274 4.81 -48.49 15.43
CA GLU A 274 4.45 -47.37 14.56
C GLU A 274 4.64 -46.02 15.27
N LEU A 275 4.20 -45.88 16.52
CA LEU A 275 4.39 -44.64 17.30
C LEU A 275 5.87 -44.36 17.58
N ILE A 276 6.67 -45.38 17.89
CA ILE A 276 8.13 -45.24 18.06
C ILE A 276 8.76 -44.78 16.74
N TYR A 277 8.34 -45.36 15.61
CA TYR A 277 8.82 -44.95 14.29
C TYR A 277 8.46 -43.49 13.98
N PHE A 278 7.22 -43.07 14.22
CA PHE A 278 6.78 -41.70 13.97
C PHE A 278 7.52 -40.69 14.85
N LYS A 279 7.71 -41.00 16.13
CA LYS A 279 8.47 -40.17 17.06
C LYS A 279 9.94 -40.03 16.65
N ARG A 280 10.58 -41.12 16.20
CA ARG A 280 12.00 -41.08 15.80
C ARG A 280 12.24 -40.17 14.58
N ASN A 281 11.24 -40.05 13.71
CA ASN A 281 11.34 -39.30 12.47
C ASN A 281 10.74 -37.89 12.57
N ASN A 282 10.46 -37.39 13.79
CA ASN A 282 9.87 -36.05 14.04
C ASN A 282 8.52 -35.80 13.34
N TYR A 283 7.73 -36.85 13.10
CA TYR A 283 6.32 -36.68 12.68
C TYR A 283 5.38 -36.40 13.87
N LEU A 284 5.93 -36.48 15.08
CA LEU A 284 5.27 -36.41 16.38
C LEU A 284 6.07 -35.51 17.32
#